data_AF-A0A8J7LRB2-F1
#
_entry.id   AF-A0A8J7LRB2-F1
#
_cell.length_a   1.000
_cell.length_b   1.000
_cell.length_c   1.000
_cell.angle_alpha   90.00
_cell.angle_beta   90.00
_cell.angle_gamma   90.00
#
_symmetry.space_group_name_H-M   'P 1'
#
loop_
_entity.id
_entity.type
_entity.pdbx_description
1 polymer ?
#
loop_
_entity_poly.entity_id
_entity_poly.type
_entity_poly.pdbx_seq_one_letter_code
_entity_poly.pdbx_strand_id
1 'polypeptide(L)'
;MEFQQPLQMIMRTVCAFRNISEQDLKSASKKQNIADARSEAVWIAKQLTHHSLLSIGRHIGGRDARTCHAAQNRIERRRGETQEYADELDQLLSLARQAVDGATGCSNIATPFDIAQRLLVPSANEPGLKYRELRILAQAYVQADTELTKFRTAAQRARSSLDSIAGGTAQ
;
A
#
# COMPACT_ATOMS: atom_id res chain seq x y z
N MET A 1 -16.85 -14.86 -3.84
CA MET A 1 -16.52 -13.77 -4.78
C MET A 1 -15.02 -13.56 -4.73
N GLU A 2 -14.35 -13.68 -5.88
CA GLU A 2 -12.88 -13.57 -5.96
C GLU A 2 -12.43 -12.15 -5.61
N PHE A 3 -11.61 -12.01 -4.56
CA PHE A 3 -10.87 -10.77 -4.31
C PHE A 3 -9.87 -10.58 -5.45
N GLN A 4 -10.12 -9.57 -6.28
CA GLN A 4 -9.19 -9.22 -7.36
C GLN A 4 -7.85 -8.80 -6.76
N GLN A 5 -6.82 -9.57 -7.11
CA GLN A 5 -5.45 -9.31 -6.67
C GLN A 5 -5.00 -7.94 -7.18
N PRO A 6 -4.18 -7.17 -6.43
CA PRO A 6 -3.68 -5.85 -6.85
C PRO A 6 -3.10 -5.85 -8.28
N LEU A 7 -2.44 -6.95 -8.66
CA LEU A 7 -1.90 -7.14 -10.00
C LEU A 7 -2.97 -7.17 -11.10
N GLN A 8 -4.14 -7.76 -10.84
CA GLN A 8 -5.25 -7.77 -11.81
C GLN A 8 -5.82 -6.36 -12.00
N MET A 9 -5.91 -5.56 -10.93
CA MET A 9 -6.39 -4.18 -11.01
C MET A 9 -5.43 -3.30 -11.82
N ILE A 10 -4.13 -3.47 -11.61
CA ILE A 10 -3.10 -2.78 -12.41
C ILE A 10 -3.23 -3.18 -13.88
N MET A 11 -3.34 -4.47 -14.19
CA MET A 11 -3.50 -4.94 -15.57
C MET A 11 -4.71 -4.33 -16.26
N ARG A 12 -5.85 -4.27 -15.57
CA ARG A 12 -7.07 -3.65 -16.09
C ARG A 12 -6.92 -2.16 -16.36
N THR A 13 -6.29 -1.45 -15.44
CA THR A 13 -6.07 -0.01 -15.57
C THR A 13 -5.19 0.28 -16.79
N VAL A 14 -4.12 -0.50 -16.98
CA VAL A 14 -3.24 -0.38 -18.16
C VAL A 14 -3.97 -0.76 -19.45
N CYS A 15 -4.77 -1.83 -19.43
CA CYS A 15 -5.58 -2.26 -20.57
C CYS A 15 -6.58 -1.17 -20.99
N ALA A 16 -7.26 -0.54 -20.03
CA ALA A 16 -8.19 0.55 -20.28
C ALA A 16 -7.48 1.78 -20.85
N PHE A 17 -6.30 2.14 -20.32
CA PHE A 17 -5.54 3.31 -20.78
C PHE A 17 -5.01 3.14 -22.20
N ARG A 18 -4.49 1.96 -22.55
CA ARG A 18 -3.93 1.67 -23.88
C ARG A 18 -4.96 1.06 -24.86
N ASN A 19 -6.21 0.90 -24.45
CA ASN A 19 -7.31 0.30 -25.22
C ASN A 19 -6.97 -1.10 -25.77
N ILE A 20 -6.49 -1.99 -24.90
CA ILE A 20 -6.10 -3.37 -25.22
C ILE A 20 -6.92 -4.34 -24.36
N SER A 21 -7.20 -5.54 -24.85
CA SER A 21 -7.87 -6.59 -24.07
C SER A 21 -6.93 -7.22 -23.03
N GLU A 22 -7.46 -7.58 -21.86
CA GLU A 22 -6.69 -8.33 -20.85
C GLU A 22 -6.12 -9.66 -21.39
N GLN A 23 -6.85 -10.29 -22.31
CA GLN A 23 -6.42 -11.53 -22.97
C GLN A 23 -5.17 -11.28 -23.82
N ASP A 24 -5.14 -10.18 -24.56
CA ASP A 24 -4.01 -9.77 -25.39
C ASP A 24 -2.79 -9.46 -24.53
N LEU A 25 -2.99 -8.79 -23.39
CA LEU A 25 -1.91 -8.51 -22.44
C LEU A 25 -1.26 -9.81 -21.94
N LYS A 26 -2.07 -10.83 -21.59
CA LYS A 26 -1.59 -12.16 -21.15
C LYS A 26 -1.07 -13.04 -22.30
N SER A 27 -1.45 -12.76 -23.54
CA SER A 27 -1.10 -13.56 -24.71
C SER A 27 0.41 -13.56 -25.00
N ALA A 28 0.84 -14.48 -25.88
CA ALA A 28 2.19 -14.52 -26.44
C ALA A 28 2.45 -13.46 -27.53
N SER A 29 1.48 -12.57 -27.81
CA SER A 29 1.57 -11.63 -28.93
C SER A 29 2.77 -10.69 -28.82
N LYS A 30 3.48 -10.55 -29.95
CA LYS A 30 4.67 -9.72 -30.14
C LYS A 30 4.37 -8.37 -30.80
N LYS A 31 3.10 -8.04 -31.03
CA LYS A 31 2.72 -6.71 -31.55
C LYS A 31 3.27 -5.63 -30.62
N GLN A 32 3.90 -4.61 -31.19
CA GLN A 32 4.62 -3.58 -30.42
C GLN A 32 3.73 -2.92 -29.37
N ASN A 33 2.51 -2.49 -29.74
CA ASN A 33 1.56 -1.88 -28.81
C ASN A 33 1.24 -2.77 -27.60
N ILE A 34 1.07 -4.09 -27.81
CA ILE A 34 0.78 -5.05 -26.74
C ILE A 34 2.03 -5.31 -25.89
N ALA A 35 3.20 -5.40 -26.52
CA ALA A 35 4.46 -5.57 -25.80
C ALA A 35 4.77 -4.37 -24.91
N ASP A 36 4.50 -3.15 -25.40
CA ASP A 36 4.73 -1.90 -24.69
C ASP A 36 3.78 -1.77 -23.49
N ALA A 37 2.48 -1.99 -23.69
CA ALA A 37 1.51 -2.01 -22.59
C ALA A 37 1.85 -3.08 -21.53
N ARG A 38 2.39 -4.23 -21.94
CA ARG A 38 2.85 -5.26 -21.00
C ARG A 38 4.05 -4.80 -20.20
N SER A 39 5.01 -4.15 -20.85
CA SER A 39 6.18 -3.58 -20.16
C SER A 39 5.79 -2.49 -19.18
N GLU A 40 4.84 -1.62 -19.55
CA GLU A 40 4.23 -0.62 -18.65
C GLU A 40 3.59 -1.29 -17.44
N ALA A 41 2.77 -2.33 -17.65
CA ALA A 41 2.13 -3.07 -16.55
C ALA A 41 3.14 -3.71 -15.58
N VAL A 42 4.23 -4.29 -16.09
CA VAL A 42 5.31 -4.88 -15.26
C VAL A 42 6.01 -3.79 -14.44
N TRP A 43 6.33 -2.64 -15.04
CA TRP A 43 6.98 -1.54 -14.35
C TRP A 43 6.07 -0.97 -13.26
N ILE A 44 4.80 -0.67 -13.57
CA ILE A 44 3.82 -0.14 -12.60
C ILE A 44 3.60 -1.13 -11.46
N ALA A 45 3.44 -2.42 -11.76
CA ALA A 45 3.29 -3.46 -10.75
C ALA A 45 4.49 -3.48 -9.78
N LYS A 46 5.70 -3.22 -10.27
CA LYS A 46 6.88 -3.14 -9.41
C LYS A 46 6.90 -1.89 -8.53
N GLN A 47 6.37 -0.76 -9.00
CA GLN A 47 6.30 0.48 -8.22
C GLN A 47 5.20 0.45 -7.15
N LEU A 48 4.06 -0.17 -7.46
CA LEU A 48 2.89 -0.18 -6.56
C LEU A 48 2.86 -1.38 -5.60
N THR A 49 3.62 -2.44 -5.88
CA THR A 49 3.56 -3.68 -5.09
C THR A 49 4.95 -4.18 -4.68
N HIS A 50 5.02 -4.89 -3.56
CA HIS A 50 6.25 -5.56 -3.11
C HIS A 50 6.46 -6.94 -3.72
N HIS A 51 5.75 -7.29 -4.79
CA HIS A 51 5.90 -8.59 -5.43
C HIS A 51 7.26 -8.72 -6.14
N SER A 52 7.79 -9.95 -6.16
CA SER A 52 8.99 -10.27 -6.95
C SER A 52 8.66 -10.23 -8.44
N LEU A 53 9.66 -9.96 -9.28
CA LEU A 53 9.47 -9.91 -10.73
C LEU A 53 8.99 -11.25 -11.30
N LEU A 54 9.43 -12.37 -10.72
CA LEU A 54 8.91 -13.69 -11.06
C LEU A 54 7.41 -13.81 -10.76
N SER A 55 6.98 -13.34 -9.58
CA SER A 55 5.56 -13.37 -9.22
C SER A 55 4.73 -12.48 -10.14
N ILE A 56 5.20 -11.26 -10.41
CA ILE A 56 4.56 -10.32 -11.34
C ILE A 56 4.44 -10.94 -12.73
N GLY A 57 5.53 -11.49 -13.28
CA GLY A 57 5.55 -12.13 -14.59
C GLY A 57 4.59 -13.31 -14.72
N ARG A 58 4.46 -14.13 -13.67
CA ARG A 58 3.48 -15.23 -13.63
C ARG A 58 2.05 -14.72 -13.78
N HIS A 59 1.69 -13.61 -13.13
CA HIS A 59 0.34 -13.03 -13.19
C HIS A 59 0.03 -12.32 -14.51
N ILE A 60 1.03 -11.70 -15.14
CA ILE A 60 0.90 -10.95 -16.41
C ILE A 60 1.00 -11.88 -17.65
N GLY A 61 0.77 -13.19 -17.46
CA GLY A 61 0.77 -14.18 -18.55
C GLY A 61 1.98 -15.13 -18.54
N GLY A 62 2.42 -15.59 -17.37
CA GLY A 62 3.38 -16.69 -17.26
C GLY A 62 4.80 -16.38 -17.72
N ARG A 63 5.27 -15.14 -17.57
CA ARG A 63 6.58 -14.69 -18.10
C ARG A 63 7.73 -14.86 -17.11
N ASP A 64 8.92 -15.12 -17.65
CA ASP A 64 10.14 -15.24 -16.88
C ASP A 64 10.58 -13.93 -16.23
N ALA A 65 11.26 -14.04 -15.09
CA ALA A 65 11.79 -12.88 -14.38
C ALA A 65 12.80 -12.07 -15.22
N ARG A 66 13.60 -12.74 -16.07
CA ARG A 66 14.54 -12.07 -16.99
C ARG A 66 13.82 -11.19 -18.00
N THR A 67 12.69 -11.64 -18.54
CA THR A 67 11.84 -10.86 -19.45
C THR A 67 11.25 -9.65 -18.73
N CYS A 68 10.86 -9.81 -17.46
CA CYS A 68 10.36 -8.69 -16.66
C CYS A 68 11.46 -7.65 -16.39
N HIS A 69 12.69 -8.07 -16.09
CA HIS A 69 13.83 -7.15 -15.99
C HIS A 69 14.09 -6.38 -17.29
N ALA A 70 14.11 -7.08 -18.43
CA ALA A 70 14.29 -6.43 -19.73
C ALA A 70 13.17 -5.43 -20.03
N ALA A 71 11.92 -5.76 -19.66
CA ALA A 71 10.79 -4.85 -19.79
C ALA A 71 10.97 -3.59 -18.95
N GLN A 72 11.41 -3.70 -17.69
CA GLN A 72 11.67 -2.53 -16.84
C GLN A 72 12.74 -1.62 -17.43
N ASN A 73 13.88 -2.19 -17.83
CA ASN A 73 14.98 -1.43 -18.41
C ASN A 73 14.55 -0.69 -19.69
N ARG A 74 13.69 -1.32 -20.50
CA ARG A 74 13.13 -0.70 -21.71
C ARG A 74 12.26 0.51 -21.39
N ILE A 75 11.41 0.41 -20.38
CA ILE A 75 10.55 1.52 -19.93
C ILE A 75 11.39 2.66 -19.37
N GLU A 76 12.38 2.35 -18.52
CA GLU A 76 13.23 3.37 -17.89
C GLU A 76 14.05 4.13 -18.94
N ARG A 77 14.59 3.41 -19.94
CA ARG A 77 15.27 4.02 -21.07
C ARG A 77 14.34 4.94 -21.86
N ARG A 78 13.14 4.46 -22.22
CA ARG A 78 12.17 5.25 -23.00
C ARG A 78 11.71 6.50 -22.25
N ARG A 79 11.57 6.40 -20.92
CA ARG A 79 11.27 7.53 -20.03
C ARG A 79 12.35 8.62 -20.09
N GLY A 80 13.62 8.21 -20.21
CA GLY A 80 14.74 9.15 -20.38
C GLY A 80 14.89 9.73 -21.79
N GLU A 81 14.31 9.10 -22.81
CA GLU A 81 14.39 9.54 -24.21
C GLU A 81 13.36 10.61 -24.56
N THR A 82 12.16 10.56 -23.97
CA THR A 82 11.05 11.46 -24.33
C THR A 82 10.26 11.88 -23.10
N GLN A 83 10.23 13.19 -22.82
CA GLN A 83 9.51 13.76 -21.68
C GLN A 83 8.00 13.50 -21.77
N GLU A 84 7.41 13.62 -22.96
CA GLU A 84 5.97 13.35 -23.17
C GLU A 84 5.57 11.94 -22.71
N TYR A 85 6.42 10.95 -23.00
CA TYR A 85 6.18 9.58 -22.56
C TYR A 85 6.32 9.42 -21.03
N ALA A 86 7.24 10.17 -20.41
CA ALA A 86 7.38 10.17 -18.96
C ALA A 86 6.12 10.72 -18.29
N ASP A 87 5.59 11.82 -18.79
CA ASP A 87 4.38 12.46 -18.26
C ASP A 87 3.15 11.55 -18.44
N GLU A 88 2.99 10.90 -19.60
CA GLU A 88 1.94 9.88 -19.82
C GLU A 88 2.05 8.70 -18.84
N LEU A 89 3.27 8.22 -18.61
CA LEU A 89 3.51 7.08 -17.72
C LEU A 89 3.23 7.44 -16.26
N ASP A 90 3.58 8.65 -15.84
CA ASP A 90 3.30 9.17 -14.51
C ASP A 90 1.79 9.38 -14.30
N GLN A 91 1.06 9.84 -15.32
CA GLN A 91 -0.39 9.88 -15.31
C GLN A 91 -0.99 8.47 -15.13
N LEU A 92 -0.53 7.49 -15.91
CA LEU A 92 -0.99 6.11 -15.81
C LEU A 92 -0.67 5.50 -14.43
N LEU A 93 0.50 5.78 -13.87
CA LEU A 93 0.88 5.35 -12.52
C LEU A 93 -0.06 5.93 -11.46
N SER A 94 -0.43 7.21 -11.59
CA SER A 94 -1.37 7.88 -10.66
C SER A 94 -2.76 7.22 -10.68
N LEU A 95 -3.26 6.86 -11.87
CA LEU A 95 -4.54 6.17 -12.04
C LEU A 95 -4.49 4.74 -11.47
N ALA A 96 -3.41 4.01 -11.77
CA ALA A 96 -3.21 2.66 -11.25
C ALA A 96 -3.11 2.63 -9.72
N ARG A 97 -2.45 3.64 -9.13
CA ARG A 97 -2.39 3.82 -7.68
C ARG A 97 -3.79 3.98 -7.08
N GLN A 98 -4.61 4.89 -7.63
CA GLN A 98 -5.99 5.10 -7.16
C GLN A 98 -6.83 3.83 -7.26
N ALA A 99 -6.69 3.08 -8.35
CA ALA A 99 -7.41 1.82 -8.54
C ALA A 99 -6.99 0.74 -7.53
N VAL A 100 -5.68 0.62 -7.24
CA VAL A 100 -5.16 -0.33 -6.25
C VAL A 100 -5.57 0.06 -4.83
N ASP A 101 -5.50 1.35 -4.50
CA ASP A 101 -5.87 1.88 -3.18
C ASP A 101 -7.39 1.66 -2.93
N GLY A 102 -8.23 1.80 -3.96
CA GLY A 102 -9.66 1.46 -3.90
C GLY A 102 -9.95 -0.04 -3.75
N ALA A 103 -9.12 -0.91 -4.35
CA ALA A 103 -9.30 -2.37 -4.29
C ALA A 103 -8.79 -2.99 -2.98
N THR A 104 -7.80 -2.37 -2.34
CA THR A 104 -7.20 -2.93 -1.11
C THR A 104 -7.99 -2.59 0.15
N GLY A 105 -9.03 -1.76 0.09
CA GLY A 105 -9.77 -1.36 1.31
C GLY A 105 -8.83 -0.76 2.36
N CYS A 106 -7.72 -0.16 1.92
CA CYS A 106 -6.80 0.57 2.76
C CYS A 106 -6.91 2.04 2.38
N SER A 107 -8.11 2.60 2.47
CA SER A 107 -8.26 4.05 2.36
C SER A 107 -7.41 4.68 3.46
N ASN A 108 -6.43 5.49 3.04
CA ASN A 108 -5.91 6.66 3.75
C ASN A 108 -5.78 6.53 5.29
N ILE A 109 -4.56 6.28 5.77
CA ILE A 109 -4.21 6.35 7.21
C ILE A 109 -5.19 5.54 8.07
N ALA A 110 -5.09 4.21 8.05
CA ALA A 110 -5.84 3.38 8.99
C ALA A 110 -5.51 3.86 10.41
N THR A 111 -6.49 4.46 11.08
CA THR A 111 -6.27 4.91 12.45
C THR A 111 -6.05 3.69 13.31
N PRO A 112 -5.29 3.79 14.42
CA PRO A 112 -5.15 2.69 15.37
C PRO A 112 -6.51 2.11 15.79
N PHE A 113 -7.57 2.92 15.81
CA PHE A 113 -8.94 2.49 16.11
C PHE A 113 -9.53 1.58 15.03
N ASP A 114 -9.42 1.94 13.75
CA ASP A 114 -9.93 1.12 12.64
C ASP A 114 -9.25 -0.26 12.61
N ILE A 115 -7.95 -0.28 12.89
CA ILE A 115 -7.15 -1.51 12.96
C ILE A 115 -7.59 -2.37 14.17
N ALA A 116 -7.87 -1.74 15.32
CA ALA A 116 -8.35 -2.45 16.51
C ALA A 116 -9.79 -2.98 16.36
N GLN A 117 -10.67 -2.25 15.67
CA GLN A 117 -12.04 -2.68 15.42
C GLN A 117 -12.09 -3.96 14.57
N ARG A 118 -11.16 -4.07 13.61
CA ARG A 118 -10.96 -5.26 12.77
C ARG A 118 -10.44 -6.49 13.53
N LEU A 119 -9.76 -6.29 14.68
CA LEU A 119 -9.37 -7.37 15.58
C LEU A 119 -10.54 -7.90 16.42
N LEU A 120 -11.46 -7.03 16.81
CA LEU A 120 -12.58 -7.35 17.70
C LEU A 120 -13.79 -7.94 16.97
N VAL A 121 -13.97 -7.62 15.68
CA VAL A 121 -15.01 -8.20 14.83
C VAL A 121 -14.37 -9.23 13.89
N PRO A 122 -14.45 -10.55 14.17
CA PRO A 122 -13.88 -11.55 13.31
C PRO A 122 -14.63 -11.58 11.97
N SER A 123 -14.07 -10.93 10.96
CA SER A 123 -14.52 -11.06 9.57
C SER A 123 -13.90 -12.33 8.98
N ALA A 124 -14.75 -13.27 8.55
CA ALA A 124 -14.33 -14.57 8.03
C ALA A 124 -13.46 -14.50 6.75
N ASN A 125 -13.28 -13.30 6.17
CA ASN A 125 -12.68 -13.09 4.85
C ASN A 125 -11.38 -12.28 4.85
N GLU A 126 -10.81 -11.93 6.02
CA GLU A 126 -9.61 -11.10 6.07
C GLU A 126 -8.40 -11.89 6.60
N PRO A 127 -7.31 -12.01 5.81
CA PRO A 127 -6.06 -12.52 6.35
C PRO A 127 -5.62 -11.57 7.47
N GLY A 128 -5.06 -12.15 8.55
CA GLY A 128 -4.67 -11.43 9.76
C GLY A 128 -3.80 -10.19 9.51
N LEU A 129 -3.64 -9.37 10.57
CA LEU A 129 -2.96 -8.08 10.51
C LEU A 129 -1.66 -8.11 9.72
N LYS A 130 -1.54 -7.22 8.73
CA LYS A 130 -0.28 -7.01 8.01
C LYS A 130 0.72 -6.35 8.95
N TYR A 131 2.00 -6.61 8.71
CA TYR A 131 3.10 -6.06 9.52
C TYR A 131 3.05 -4.54 9.70
N ARG A 132 2.60 -3.80 8.68
CA ARG A 132 2.41 -2.35 8.74
C ARG A 132 1.33 -1.95 9.76
N GLU A 133 0.23 -2.66 9.79
CA GLU A 133 -0.90 -2.40 10.69
C GLU A 133 -0.54 -2.74 12.13
N LEU A 134 0.18 -3.85 12.33
CA LEU A 134 0.74 -4.23 13.63
C LEU A 134 1.68 -3.14 14.18
N ARG A 135 2.54 -2.56 13.33
CA ARG A 135 3.47 -1.50 13.71
C ARG A 135 2.73 -0.21 14.10
N ILE A 136 1.69 0.16 13.36
CA ILE A 136 0.89 1.36 13.65
C ILE A 136 0.18 1.21 15.01
N LEU A 137 -0.43 0.04 15.27
CA LEU A 137 -1.04 -0.27 16.56
C LEU A 137 -0.02 -0.23 17.70
N ALA A 138 1.14 -0.87 17.53
CA ALA A 138 2.17 -0.91 18.56
C ALA A 138 2.68 0.50 18.92
N GLN A 139 2.88 1.37 17.92
CA GLN A 139 3.29 2.75 18.15
C GLN A 139 2.22 3.55 18.91
N ALA A 140 0.96 3.42 18.51
CA ALA A 140 -0.14 4.10 19.18
C ALA A 140 -0.32 3.64 20.63
N TYR A 141 -0.18 2.34 20.88
CA TYR A 141 -0.23 1.78 22.23
C TYR A 141 0.87 2.36 23.13
N VAL A 142 2.12 2.35 22.66
CA VAL A 142 3.26 2.89 23.41
C VAL A 142 3.08 4.38 23.70
N GLN A 143 2.55 5.14 22.73
CA GLN A 143 2.28 6.56 22.92
C GLN A 143 1.20 6.79 23.98
N ALA A 144 0.11 6.02 23.95
CA ALA A 144 -0.96 6.12 24.95
C ALA A 144 -0.46 5.79 26.38
N ASP A 145 0.32 4.72 26.54
CA ASP A 145 0.90 4.35 27.84
C ASP A 145 1.85 5.43 28.39
N THR A 146 2.62 6.05 27.51
CA THR A 146 3.53 7.14 27.88
C THR A 146 2.74 8.35 28.39
N GLU A 147 1.67 8.73 27.68
CA GLU A 147 0.80 9.83 28.10
C GLU A 147 0.08 9.53 29.42
N LEU A 148 -0.47 8.32 29.59
CA LEU A 148 -1.09 7.90 30.84
C LEU A 148 -0.12 7.96 32.02
N THR A 149 1.14 7.61 31.81
CA THR A 149 2.19 7.69 32.84
C THR A 149 2.47 9.15 33.24
N LYS A 150 2.52 10.06 32.26
CA LYS A 150 2.65 11.51 32.52
C LYS A 150 1.47 12.04 33.32
N PHE A 151 0.23 11.68 32.95
CA PHE A 151 -0.96 12.10 33.68
C PHE A 151 -0.99 11.57 35.12
N ARG A 152 -0.65 10.29 35.34
CA ARG A 152 -0.59 9.69 36.68
C ARG A 152 0.44 10.38 37.57
N THR A 153 1.63 10.64 37.05
CA THR A 153 2.69 11.34 37.80
C THR A 153 2.32 12.79 38.10
N ALA A 154 1.68 13.50 37.17
CA ALA A 154 1.16 14.84 37.40
C ALA A 154 0.06 14.86 38.47
N ALA A 155 -0.89 13.92 38.43
CA ALA A 155 -1.94 13.79 39.43
C ALA A 155 -1.39 13.48 40.83
N GLN A 156 -0.38 12.62 40.93
CA GLN A 156 0.27 12.28 42.20
C GLN A 156 1.00 13.48 42.81
N ARG A 157 1.67 14.30 41.98
CA ARG A 157 2.30 15.56 42.43
C ARG A 157 1.26 16.54 42.97
N ALA A 158 0.17 16.77 42.23
CA ALA A 158 -0.91 17.64 42.67
C ALA A 158 -1.50 17.19 44.02
N ARG A 159 -1.66 15.87 44.22
CA ARG A 159 -2.13 15.30 45.49
C ARG A 159 -1.15 15.54 46.64
N SER A 160 0.15 15.30 46.44
CA SER A 160 1.16 15.59 47.46
C SER A 160 1.26 17.07 47.84
N SER A 161 1.02 17.97 46.88
CA SER A 161 0.96 19.42 47.16
C SER A 161 -0.26 19.79 47.99
N LEU A 162 -1.43 19.20 47.71
CA LEU A 162 -2.64 19.41 48.52
C LEU A 162 -2.48 18.86 49.94
N ASP A 163 -1.89 17.66 50.10
CA ASP A 163 -1.63 17.06 51.41
C ASP A 163 -0.66 17.92 52.24
N SER A 164 0.32 18.56 51.59
CA SER A 164 1.27 19.48 52.23
C SER A 164 0.60 20.80 52.67
N ILE A 165 -0.39 21.29 51.91
CA ILE A 165 -1.19 22.48 52.26
C ILE A 165 -2.17 22.16 53.41
N ALA A 166 -2.80 20.99 53.38
CA ALA A 166 -3.73 20.53 54.42
C ALA A 166 -3.01 20.23 55.75
N GLY A 167 -1.77 19.71 55.72
CA GLY A 167 -0.96 19.47 56.91
C GLY A 167 -0.44 20.74 57.60
N GLY A 168 -0.42 21.89 56.91
CA GLY A 168 0.09 23.16 57.42
C GLY A 168 -0.92 24.03 58.18
N THR A 169 -2.18 23.60 58.32
CA THR A 169 -3.26 24.39 58.97
C THR A 169 -3.62 23.92 60.39
N ALA A 170 -2.80 23.06 61.00
CA ALA A 170 -3.01 22.51 62.34
C ALA A 170 -1.96 22.98 63.38
N GLN A 171 -1.57 24.25 63.36
CA GLN A 171 -0.82 24.90 64.44
C GLN A 171 -1.45 26.24 64.81
#